data_AF-A0A0W0F883-F1
#
_entry.id   AF-A0A0W0F883-F1
#
_cell.length_a   1.000
_cell.length_b   1.000
_cell.length_c   1.000
_cell.angle_alpha   90.00
_cell.angle_beta   90.00
_cell.angle_gamma   90.00
#
_symmetry.space_group_name_H-M   'P 1'
#
loop_
_entity.id
_entity.type
_entity.pdbx_description
1 polymer ?
#
loop_
_entity_poly.entity_id
_entity_poly.type
_entity_poly.pdbx_seq_one_letter_code
_entity_poly.pdbx_strand_id
1 'polypeptide(L)'
;MAGLIEGASKIYSAMWKMSYKLRTELQGSSKAKGNFWEDFKKLLFKEFPDLADTDNGLMDKLYWIVLHSQYIGFGGLEKLKKYNRAFLLEVRKLLKPPALLSNHTAVQTYLSAFETTFKMCVQQWMELFTLNKLDKGKEDSRRQ
;
A
#
# COMPACT_ATOMS: atom_id res chain seq x y z
N MET A 1 -31.07 -15.75 -1.10
CA MET A 1 -31.45 -14.50 -0.42
C MET A 1 -30.35 -13.91 0.45
N ALA A 2 -29.60 -14.69 1.23
CA ALA A 2 -28.58 -14.16 2.16
C ALA A 2 -27.53 -13.22 1.53
N GLY A 3 -27.00 -13.55 0.33
CA GLY A 3 -25.99 -12.72 -0.33
C GLY A 3 -26.47 -11.35 -0.83
N LEU A 4 -27.78 -11.17 -1.06
CA LEU A 4 -28.35 -9.88 -1.47
C LEU A 4 -28.42 -8.89 -0.30
N ILE A 5 -28.78 -9.39 0.89
CA ILE A 5 -28.87 -8.60 2.13
C ILE A 5 -27.48 -8.17 2.59
N GLU A 6 -26.50 -9.07 2.44
CA GLU A 6 -25.10 -8.79 2.75
C GLU A 6 -24.51 -7.70 1.83
N GLY A 7 -24.78 -7.78 0.53
CA GLY A 7 -24.32 -6.79 -0.44
C GLY A 7 -24.90 -5.40 -0.19
N ALA A 8 -26.20 -5.29 0.09
CA ALA A 8 -26.85 -4.03 0.44
C ALA A 8 -26.25 -3.40 1.72
N SER A 9 -25.98 -4.23 2.74
CA SER A 9 -25.38 -3.78 4.00
C SER A 9 -23.95 -3.25 3.83
N LYS A 10 -23.16 -3.90 2.95
CA LYS A 10 -21.81 -3.45 2.57
C LYS A 10 -21.84 -2.11 1.84
N ILE A 11 -22.77 -1.93 0.89
CA ILE A 11 -22.96 -0.68 0.15
C ILE A 11 -23.35 0.45 1.12
N TYR A 12 -24.32 0.22 2.00
CA TYR A 12 -24.74 1.20 3.00
C TYR A 12 -23.58 1.65 3.89
N SER A 13 -22.82 0.69 4.42
CA SER A 13 -21.65 0.96 5.27
C SER A 13 -20.56 1.74 4.53
N ALA A 14 -20.35 1.47 3.24
CA ALA A 14 -19.39 2.21 2.42
C ALA A 14 -19.86 3.65 2.16
N MET A 15 -21.12 3.84 1.77
CA MET A 15 -21.71 5.18 1.55
C MET A 15 -21.69 6.05 2.80
N TRP A 16 -21.84 5.46 3.99
CA TRP A 16 -21.75 6.19 5.25
C TRP A 16 -20.35 6.75 5.52
N LYS A 17 -19.30 6.08 5.05
CA LYS A 17 -17.89 6.49 5.24
C LYS A 17 -17.40 7.50 4.19
N MET A 18 -18.20 7.76 3.15
CA MET A 18 -17.87 8.72 2.09
C MET A 18 -18.19 10.15 2.53
N SER A 19 -17.56 11.13 1.88
CA SER A 19 -17.91 12.54 2.09
C SER A 19 -19.35 12.80 1.64
N TYR A 20 -20.01 13.78 2.25
CA TYR A 20 -21.40 14.12 1.92
C TYR A 20 -21.60 14.44 0.43
N LYS A 21 -20.65 15.17 -0.17
CA LYS A 21 -20.65 15.50 -1.60
C LYS A 21 -20.59 14.24 -2.48
N LEU A 22 -19.65 13.34 -2.18
CA LEU A 22 -19.50 12.09 -2.91
C LEU A 22 -20.74 11.19 -2.77
N ARG A 23 -21.31 11.13 -1.56
CA ARG A 23 -22.54 10.37 -1.30
C ARG A 23 -23.72 10.89 -2.12
N THR A 24 -23.90 12.21 -2.21
CA THR A 24 -25.01 12.82 -2.95
C THR A 24 -24.89 12.63 -4.46
N GLU A 25 -23.68 12.73 -5.01
CA GLU A 25 -23.38 12.40 -6.41
C GLU A 25 -23.70 10.93 -6.73
N LEU A 26 -23.33 10.01 -5.86
CA LEU A 26 -23.57 8.57 -6.05
C LEU A 26 -25.02 8.15 -5.81
N GLN A 27 -25.78 8.88 -5.00
CA GLN A 27 -27.16 8.55 -4.62
C GLN A 27 -28.16 8.62 -5.79
N GLY A 28 -27.78 9.26 -6.90
CA GLY A 28 -28.54 9.25 -8.15
C GLY A 28 -28.46 7.94 -8.93
N SER A 29 -27.45 7.09 -8.68
CA SER A 29 -27.23 5.87 -9.45
C SER A 29 -28.05 4.68 -8.94
N SER A 30 -28.66 3.94 -9.88
CA SER A 30 -29.36 2.68 -9.60
C SER A 30 -28.45 1.61 -8.99
N LYS A 31 -27.14 1.64 -9.30
CA LYS A 31 -26.15 0.69 -8.75
C LYS A 31 -25.76 0.99 -7.31
N ALA A 32 -25.85 2.26 -6.88
CA ALA A 32 -25.63 2.67 -5.49
C ALA A 32 -26.83 2.36 -4.58
N LYS A 33 -28.01 2.14 -5.17
CA LYS A 33 -29.23 1.67 -4.49
C LYS A 33 -29.44 0.16 -4.63
N GLY A 34 -28.51 -0.53 -5.29
CA GLY A 34 -28.61 -1.96 -5.57
C GLY A 34 -28.18 -2.83 -4.39
N ASN A 35 -28.33 -4.14 -4.57
CA ASN A 35 -27.98 -5.15 -3.57
C ASN A 35 -26.66 -5.86 -3.89
N PHE A 36 -26.02 -5.54 -5.01
CA PHE A 36 -24.82 -6.23 -5.50
C PHE A 36 -23.58 -5.39 -5.28
N TRP A 37 -22.73 -5.85 -4.36
CA TRP A 37 -21.47 -5.19 -4.02
C TRP A 37 -20.53 -5.02 -5.21
N GLU A 38 -20.48 -6.00 -6.13
CA GLU A 38 -19.60 -5.93 -7.31
C GLU A 38 -20.04 -4.85 -8.30
N ASP A 39 -21.34 -4.62 -8.46
CA ASP A 39 -21.84 -3.55 -9.34
C ASP A 39 -21.57 -2.17 -8.75
N PHE A 40 -21.60 -2.05 -7.41
CA PHE A 40 -21.21 -0.85 -6.71
C PHE A 40 -19.70 -0.56 -6.87
N LYS A 41 -18.83 -1.57 -6.74
CA LYS A 41 -17.39 -1.41 -7.02
C LYS A 41 -17.12 -0.97 -8.46
N LYS A 42 -17.76 -1.61 -9.43
CA LYS A 42 -17.63 -1.25 -10.86
C LYS A 42 -18.05 0.19 -11.10
N LEU A 43 -19.09 0.66 -10.42
CA LEU A 43 -19.48 2.06 -10.48
C LEU A 43 -18.41 2.98 -9.87
N LEU A 44 -17.90 2.65 -8.68
CA LEU A 44 -16.84 3.44 -8.05
C LEU A 44 -15.58 3.52 -8.92
N PHE A 45 -15.17 2.41 -9.55
CA PHE A 45 -14.02 2.41 -10.45
C PHE A 45 -14.27 3.14 -11.77
N LYS A 46 -15.53 3.22 -12.22
CA LYS A 46 -15.89 4.01 -13.41
C LYS A 46 -15.80 5.50 -13.10
N GLU A 47 -16.36 5.94 -11.98
CA GLU A 47 -16.38 7.35 -11.58
C GLU A 47 -15.01 7.81 -11.04
N PHE A 48 -14.26 6.90 -10.42
CA PHE A 48 -12.93 7.12 -9.87
C PHE A 48 -11.96 6.05 -10.41
N PRO A 49 -11.50 6.19 -11.66
CA PRO A 49 -10.56 5.24 -12.26
C PRO A 49 -9.24 5.17 -11.47
N ASP A 50 -8.86 6.23 -10.76
CA ASP A 50 -7.69 6.25 -9.87
C ASP A 50 -7.82 5.31 -8.66
N LEU A 51 -9.06 4.97 -8.26
CA LEU A 51 -9.34 4.00 -7.20
C LEU A 51 -9.36 2.57 -7.71
N ALA A 52 -9.38 2.36 -9.04
CA ALA A 52 -9.29 1.04 -9.64
C ALA A 52 -7.93 0.44 -9.28
N ASP A 53 -7.96 -0.38 -8.24
CA ASP A 53 -6.86 -1.21 -7.84
C ASP A 53 -6.68 -2.25 -8.94
N THR A 54 -5.93 -1.88 -9.96
CA THR A 54 -5.44 -2.79 -10.97
C THR A 54 -4.60 -3.81 -10.22
N ASP A 55 -5.09 -5.05 -10.13
CA ASP A 55 -4.42 -6.17 -9.44
C ASP A 55 -2.99 -6.41 -9.94
N ASN A 56 -2.67 -5.88 -11.12
CA ASN A 56 -1.32 -5.75 -11.60
C ASN A 56 -0.68 -4.55 -10.90
N GLY A 57 0.12 -4.83 -9.87
CA GLY A 57 1.07 -3.83 -9.37
C GLY A 57 1.78 -3.22 -10.57
N LEU A 58 1.60 -1.93 -10.78
CA LEU A 58 2.22 -1.22 -11.89
C LEU A 58 3.55 -0.69 -11.36
N MET A 59 4.65 -1.10 -11.98
CA MET A 59 5.97 -0.51 -11.72
C MET A 59 5.88 1.02 -11.77
N ASP A 60 5.08 1.57 -12.69
CA ASP A 60 4.82 3.00 -12.80
C ASP A 60 4.17 3.61 -11.55
N LYS A 61 3.20 2.91 -10.93
CA LYS A 61 2.59 3.36 -9.66
C LYS A 61 3.62 3.36 -8.54
N LEU A 62 4.49 2.34 -8.48
CA LEU A 62 5.57 2.28 -7.49
C LEU A 62 6.54 3.46 -7.66
N TYR A 63 6.99 3.72 -8.89
CA TYR A 63 7.87 4.86 -9.18
C TYR A 63 7.19 6.20 -8.89
N TRP A 64 5.89 6.32 -9.18
CA TRP A 64 5.11 7.52 -8.86
C TRP A 64 5.06 7.78 -7.36
N ILE A 65 4.82 6.75 -6.52
CA ILE A 65 4.84 6.86 -5.06
C ILE A 65 6.20 7.35 -4.55
N VAL A 66 7.28 6.78 -5.10
CA VAL A 66 8.66 7.15 -4.73
C VAL A 66 8.94 8.61 -5.10
N LEU A 67 8.60 9.02 -6.33
CA LEU A 67 8.79 10.37 -6.84
C LEU A 67 8.05 11.42 -5.97
N HIS A 68 6.80 11.15 -5.63
CA HIS A 68 5.97 12.09 -4.84
C HIS A 68 6.35 12.12 -3.36
N SER A 69 7.06 11.09 -2.88
CA SER A 69 7.48 10.97 -1.49
C SER A 69 8.93 11.36 -1.28
N GLN A 70 9.65 11.86 -2.29
CA GLN A 70 11.07 12.22 -2.22
C GLN A 70 11.42 13.19 -1.07
N TYR A 71 12.68 13.18 -0.65
CA TYR A 71 13.21 14.01 0.44
C TYR A 71 12.52 13.70 1.78
N ILE A 72 12.61 12.44 2.20
CA ILE A 72 12.27 12.04 3.57
C ILE A 72 13.55 12.10 4.40
N GLY A 73 13.58 13.04 5.35
CA GLY A 73 14.66 13.20 6.33
C GLY A 73 14.21 12.97 7.77
N PHE A 74 15.06 13.35 8.73
CA PHE A 74 14.87 13.12 10.17
C PHE A 74 13.59 13.76 10.77
N GLY A 75 13.08 14.85 10.17
CA GLY A 75 11.82 15.49 10.58
C GLY A 75 10.56 14.91 9.93
N GLY A 76 10.70 13.97 8.99
CA GLY A 76 9.64 13.53 8.09
C GLY A 76 8.80 12.36 8.58
N LEU A 77 8.59 12.15 9.88
CA LEU A 77 7.98 10.92 10.41
C LEU A 77 6.59 10.61 9.83
N GLU A 78 5.72 11.62 9.73
CA GLU A 78 4.37 11.42 9.19
C GLU A 78 4.40 11.13 7.69
N LYS A 79 5.29 11.81 6.96
CA LYS A 79 5.55 11.55 5.53
C LYS A 79 6.08 10.13 5.32
N LEU A 80 7.02 9.68 6.17
CA LEU A 80 7.55 8.33 6.16
C LEU A 80 6.47 7.27 6.43
N LYS A 81 5.55 7.52 7.38
CA LYS A 81 4.42 6.60 7.66
C LYS A 81 3.49 6.46 6.46
N LYS A 82 3.14 7.59 5.83
CA LYS A 82 2.28 7.61 4.62
C LYS A 82 2.96 6.88 3.46
N TYR A 83 4.24 7.18 3.22
CA TYR A 83 5.07 6.52 2.23
C TYR A 83 5.18 5.01 2.47
N ASN A 84 5.49 4.59 3.70
CA ASN A 84 5.58 3.17 4.07
C ASN A 84 4.32 2.39 3.73
N ARG A 85 3.16 2.96 4.06
CA ARG A 85 1.87 2.31 3.80
C ARG A 85 1.63 2.16 2.30
N ALA A 86 1.82 3.22 1.52
CA ALA A 86 1.60 3.20 0.08
C ALA A 86 2.57 2.26 -0.64
N PHE A 87 3.86 2.35 -0.30
CA PHE A 87 4.92 1.54 -0.90
C PHE A 87 4.72 0.05 -0.65
N LEU A 88 4.43 -0.34 0.60
CA LEU A 88 4.22 -1.76 0.95
C LEU A 88 3.00 -2.36 0.26
N LEU A 89 1.93 -1.58 0.05
CA LEU A 89 0.75 -2.06 -0.66
C LEU A 89 1.07 -2.43 -2.11
N GLU A 90 1.82 -1.58 -2.81
CA GLU A 90 2.21 -1.84 -4.20
C GLU A 90 3.29 -2.93 -4.32
N VAL A 91 4.33 -2.90 -3.48
CA VAL A 91 5.38 -3.94 -3.51
C VAL A 91 4.82 -5.32 -3.21
N ARG A 92 3.87 -5.45 -2.27
CA ARG A 92 3.22 -6.75 -1.99
C ARG A 92 2.48 -7.31 -3.19
N LYS A 93 1.99 -6.48 -4.11
CA LYS A 93 1.38 -6.95 -5.36
C LYS A 93 2.45 -7.41 -6.34
N LEU A 94 3.53 -6.64 -6.46
CA LEU A 94 4.66 -6.93 -7.37
C LEU A 94 5.50 -8.15 -6.98
N LEU A 95 5.51 -8.52 -5.70
CA LEU A 95 6.20 -9.71 -5.18
C LEU A 95 5.36 -10.99 -5.32
N LYS A 96 4.05 -10.90 -5.63
CA LYS A 96 3.24 -12.09 -5.87
C LYS A 96 3.67 -12.77 -7.18
N PRO A 97 3.62 -14.11 -7.26
CA PRO A 97 3.92 -14.81 -8.51
C PRO A 97 2.95 -14.43 -9.64
N PRO A 98 3.43 -14.23 -10.89
CA PRO A 98 4.83 -14.12 -11.27
C PRO A 98 5.46 -12.82 -10.76
N ALA A 99 6.54 -12.93 -9.99
CA ALA A 99 7.16 -11.79 -9.33
C ALA A 99 7.75 -10.84 -10.38
N LEU A 100 7.28 -9.60 -10.39
CA LEU A 100 7.72 -8.55 -11.31
C LEU A 100 8.86 -7.71 -10.73
N LEU A 101 9.12 -7.85 -9.42
CA LEU A 101 10.12 -7.09 -8.69
C LEU A 101 10.93 -8.03 -7.78
N SER A 102 12.25 -7.86 -7.74
CA SER A 102 13.08 -8.56 -6.76
C SER A 102 13.06 -7.84 -5.41
N ASN A 103 13.21 -8.57 -4.31
CA ASN A 103 13.32 -7.97 -2.98
C ASN A 103 14.47 -6.96 -2.89
N HIS A 104 15.62 -7.25 -3.52
CA HIS A 104 16.75 -6.32 -3.55
C HIS A 104 16.38 -5.01 -4.26
N THR A 105 15.77 -5.10 -5.44
CA THR A 105 15.30 -3.92 -6.18
C THR A 105 14.27 -3.13 -5.37
N ALA A 106 13.33 -3.80 -4.71
CA ALA A 106 12.34 -3.15 -3.85
C ALA A 106 12.99 -2.33 -2.73
N VAL A 107 14.00 -2.87 -2.06
CA VAL A 107 14.73 -2.16 -0.98
C VAL A 107 15.48 -0.94 -1.53
N GLN A 108 16.16 -1.06 -2.68
CA GLN A 108 16.86 0.07 -3.29
C GLN A 108 15.90 1.18 -3.72
N THR A 109 14.78 0.81 -4.35
CA THR A 109 13.72 1.75 -4.75
C THR A 109 13.07 2.40 -3.53
N TYR A 110 12.92 1.67 -2.42
CA TYR A 110 12.40 2.25 -1.19
C TYR A 110 13.32 3.36 -0.63
N LEU A 111 14.62 3.08 -0.57
CA LEU A 111 15.63 3.98 -0.03
C LEU A 111 15.91 5.20 -0.91
N SER A 112 15.55 5.17 -2.20
CA SER A 112 15.79 6.32 -3.10
C SER A 112 14.90 7.52 -2.80
N ALA A 113 13.80 7.35 -2.07
CA ALA A 113 12.96 8.46 -1.60
C ALA A 113 13.57 9.26 -0.43
N PHE A 114 14.65 8.77 0.18
CA PHE A 114 15.23 9.34 1.39
C PHE A 114 16.29 10.40 1.08
N GLU A 115 16.42 11.37 1.97
CA GLU A 115 17.56 12.28 1.96
C GLU A 115 18.87 11.51 2.19
N THR A 116 19.97 11.96 1.60
CA THR A 116 21.25 11.22 1.58
C THR A 116 21.75 10.86 2.99
N THR A 117 21.71 11.81 3.92
CA THR A 117 22.15 11.60 5.31
C THR A 117 21.25 10.61 6.05
N PHE A 118 19.93 10.75 5.89
CA PHE A 118 18.96 9.84 6.48
C PHE A 118 19.10 8.42 5.91
N LYS A 119 19.25 8.29 4.58
CA LYS A 119 19.49 7.03 3.88
C LYS A 119 20.71 6.30 4.42
N MET A 120 21.85 7.01 4.56
CA MET A 120 23.08 6.43 5.10
C MET A 120 22.88 5.88 6.51
N CYS A 121 22.24 6.63 7.41
CA CYS A 121 21.97 6.15 8.76
C CYS A 121 21.08 4.91 8.78
N VAL A 122 20.04 4.88 7.94
CA VAL A 122 19.17 3.70 7.82
C VAL A 122 19.94 2.48 7.30
N GLN A 123 20.82 2.66 6.30
CA GLN A 123 21.64 1.58 5.76
C GLN A 123 22.63 1.04 6.79
N GLN A 124 23.37 1.91 7.48
CA GLN A 124 24.26 1.52 8.58
C GLN A 124 23.53 0.74 9.67
N TRP A 125 22.32 1.18 10.02
CA TRP A 125 21.51 0.49 11.02
C TRP A 125 21.06 -0.90 10.55
N MET A 126 20.68 -1.05 9.28
CA MET A 126 20.37 -2.37 8.70
C MET A 126 21.57 -3.32 8.67
N GLU A 127 22.77 -2.81 8.40
CA GLU A 127 24.02 -3.59 8.44
C GLU A 127 24.34 -4.05 9.86
N LEU A 128 24.32 -3.14 10.84
CA LEU A 128 24.51 -3.46 12.26
C LEU A 128 23.47 -4.45 12.78
N PHE A 129 22.21 -4.31 12.36
CA PHE A 129 21.16 -5.23 12.73
C PHE A 129 21.41 -6.64 12.18
N THR A 130 21.85 -6.74 10.93
CA THR A 130 22.22 -8.01 10.29
C THR A 130 23.39 -8.69 11.02
N LEU A 131 24.44 -7.93 11.33
CA LEU A 131 25.61 -8.42 12.07
C LEU A 131 25.25 -8.92 13.47
N ASN A 132 24.44 -8.16 14.22
CA ASN A 132 23.97 -8.56 15.54
C ASN A 132 23.12 -9.84 15.53
N LYS A 133 22.36 -10.10 14.46
CA LYS A 133 21.63 -11.36 14.31
C LYS A 133 22.54 -12.55 14.03
N LEU A 134 23.61 -12.35 13.27
CA LEU A 134 24.61 -13.39 12.99
C LEU A 134 25.38 -13.80 14.24
N ASP A 135 25.73 -12.85 15.10
CA ASP A 135 26.47 -13.14 16.33
C ASP A 135 25.61 -13.89 17.36
N LYS A 136 24.33 -13.54 17.50
CA LYS A 136 23.39 -14.30 18.34
C LYS A 136 23.19 -15.74 17.87
N GLY A 137 23.12 -15.96 16.55
CA GLY A 137 23.03 -17.31 15.99
C GLY A 137 24.27 -18.16 16.28
N LYS A 138 25.47 -17.57 16.29
CA LYS A 138 26.72 -18.26 16.66
C LYS A 138 26.81 -18.57 18.14
N GLU A 139 26.20 -17.76 19.00
CA GLU A 139 26.22 -17.95 20.44
C GLU A 139 25.25 -19.06 20.88
N ASP A 140 24.07 -19.14 20.26
CA ASP A 140 23.12 -20.24 20.49
C ASP A 140 23.64 -21.59 19.99
N SER A 141 24.33 -21.63 18.84
CA SER A 141 24.95 -22.87 18.34
C SER A 141 26.15 -23.37 19.15
N ARG A 142 26.74 -22.56 20.04
CA ARG A 142 27.82 -22.98 20.96
C ARG A 142 27.30 -23.45 22.32
N ARG A 143 26.00 -23.30 22.58
CA ARG A 143 25.34 -23.69 23.84
C ARG A 143 24.48 -24.96 23.69
N GLN A 144 24.44 -25.58 22.51
CA GLN A 144 23.91 -26.91 22.26
C GLN A 144 25.06 -27.91 22.11
#